data_AF-A0A8S0GWN8-F1
#
_entry.id   AF-A0A8S0GWN8-F1
#
_cell.length_a   1.000
_cell.length_b   1.000
_cell.length_c   1.000
_cell.angle_alpha   90.00
_cell.angle_beta   90.00
_cell.angle_gamma   90.00
#
_symmetry.space_group_name_H-M   'P 1'
#
loop_
_entity.id
_entity.type
_entity.pdbx_description
1 polymer ?
#
loop_
_entity_poly.entity_id
_entity_poly.type
_entity_poly.pdbx_seq_one_letter_code
_entity_poly.pdbx_strand_id
1 'polypeptide(L)'
;MPAWLDVIKEQGVSDVAAYVLTNLDGRKLPEGLKADPVNGQKLFAANCAVCHGPEGKGTPAMGAPNLTHPAAFIYGSSFAQLQQTIRYGRQGVMPAQEQLQGNDKVHLLAAYVYSLSHGDKQADAE
;
A
#
# COMPACT_ATOMS: atom_id res chain seq x y z
N MET A 1 8.77 -4.10 -1.03
CA MET A 1 7.87 -5.24 -0.74
C MET A 1 8.42 -6.50 -1.39
N PRO A 2 8.72 -7.57 -0.63
CA PRO A 2 9.23 -8.82 -1.20
C PRO A 2 8.18 -9.53 -2.06
N ALA A 3 8.64 -10.42 -2.94
CA ALA A 3 7.79 -11.33 -3.70
C ALA A 3 7.37 -12.52 -2.82
N TRP A 4 6.09 -12.91 -2.87
CA TRP A 4 5.56 -13.96 -1.99
C TRP A 4 5.18 -15.25 -2.71
N LEU A 5 5.21 -15.30 -4.04
CA LEU A 5 4.78 -16.47 -4.81
C LEU A 5 5.44 -17.77 -4.34
N ASP A 6 6.75 -17.76 -4.12
CA ASP A 6 7.47 -18.97 -3.75
C ASP A 6 7.17 -19.44 -2.33
N VAL A 7 6.73 -18.52 -1.45
CA VAL A 7 6.44 -18.76 -0.04
C VAL A 7 5.00 -19.23 0.16
N ILE A 8 4.01 -18.50 -0.36
CA ILE A 8 2.58 -18.76 -0.10
C ILE A 8 1.85 -19.44 -1.27
N LYS A 9 2.54 -19.64 -2.39
CA LYS A 9 2.01 -20.21 -3.64
C LYS A 9 0.86 -19.39 -4.24
N GLU A 10 0.43 -19.80 -5.42
CA GLU A 10 -0.57 -19.06 -6.20
C GLU A 10 -1.92 -18.93 -5.49
N GLN A 11 -2.33 -19.97 -4.75
CA GLN A 11 -3.56 -19.91 -3.95
C GLN A 11 -3.41 -18.92 -2.79
N GLY A 12 -2.29 -18.94 -2.06
CA GLY A 12 -2.06 -17.99 -0.96
C GLY A 12 -2.00 -16.54 -1.44
N VAL A 13 -1.46 -16.29 -2.63
CA VAL A 13 -1.50 -14.96 -3.29
C VAL A 13 -2.96 -14.51 -3.48
N SER A 14 -3.80 -15.41 -4.00
CA SER A 14 -5.23 -15.12 -4.25
C SER A 14 -5.99 -14.89 -2.95
N ASP A 15 -5.72 -15.70 -1.92
CA ASP A 15 -6.36 -15.62 -0.62
C ASP A 15 -6.02 -14.31 0.11
N VAL A 16 -4.74 -13.94 0.14
CA VAL A 16 -4.30 -12.66 0.74
C VAL A 16 -4.85 -11.48 -0.05
N ALA A 17 -4.82 -11.54 -1.38
CA ALA A 17 -5.42 -10.49 -2.21
C ALA A 17 -6.93 -10.34 -1.93
N ALA A 18 -7.63 -11.45 -1.71
CA ALA A 18 -9.04 -11.44 -1.36
C ALA A 18 -9.25 -10.82 0.02
N TYR A 19 -8.49 -11.23 1.03
CA TYR A 19 -8.55 -10.63 2.37
C TYR A 19 -8.32 -9.10 2.36
N VAL A 20 -7.30 -8.63 1.63
CA VAL A 20 -7.04 -7.18 1.50
C VAL A 20 -8.23 -6.48 0.83
N LEU A 21 -8.74 -7.04 -0.27
CA LEU A 21 -9.86 -6.49 -1.03
C LEU A 21 -11.17 -6.47 -0.20
N THR A 22 -11.43 -7.49 0.60
CA THR A 22 -12.71 -7.66 1.30
C THR A 22 -12.66 -7.13 2.71
N ASN A 23 -11.74 -7.60 3.54
CA ASN A 23 -11.76 -7.34 4.98
C ASN A 23 -11.10 -6.01 5.35
N LEU A 24 -10.07 -5.59 4.61
CA LEU A 24 -9.37 -4.32 4.90
C LEU A 24 -9.97 -3.14 4.14
N ASP A 25 -10.48 -3.39 2.94
CA ASP A 25 -11.03 -2.36 2.04
C ASP A 25 -12.58 -2.31 2.06
N GLY A 26 -13.24 -3.46 2.25
CA GLY A 26 -14.71 -3.54 2.31
C GLY A 26 -15.39 -3.81 0.96
N ARG A 27 -14.62 -4.06 -0.11
CA ARG A 27 -15.16 -4.44 -1.42
C ARG A 27 -15.57 -5.92 -1.44
N LYS A 28 -16.36 -6.31 -2.44
CA LYS A 28 -16.73 -7.72 -2.65
C LYS A 28 -15.71 -8.39 -3.57
N LEU A 29 -15.46 -9.68 -3.32
CA LEU A 29 -14.72 -10.50 -4.26
C LEU A 29 -15.53 -10.65 -5.56
N PRO A 30 -14.94 -10.44 -6.75
CA PRO A 30 -15.64 -10.67 -8.01
C PRO A 30 -16.10 -12.14 -8.15
N GLU A 31 -17.24 -12.32 -8.81
CA GLU A 31 -17.83 -13.65 -9.02
C GLU A 31 -16.93 -14.55 -9.88
N GLY A 32 -16.98 -15.85 -9.60
CA GLY A 32 -16.21 -16.87 -10.33
C GLY A 32 -14.73 -16.97 -9.96
N LEU A 33 -14.24 -16.12 -9.06
CA LEU A 33 -12.87 -16.20 -8.56
C LEU A 33 -12.76 -17.18 -7.39
N LYS A 34 -11.72 -18.02 -7.42
CA LYS A 34 -11.40 -18.96 -6.34
C LYS A 34 -10.40 -18.34 -5.38
N ALA A 35 -10.89 -17.79 -4.28
CA ALA A 35 -10.05 -17.29 -3.18
C ALA A 35 -10.77 -17.45 -1.84
N ASP A 36 -10.00 -17.69 -0.78
CA ASP A 36 -10.49 -17.81 0.59
C ASP A 36 -9.93 -16.67 1.46
N PRO A 37 -10.74 -15.61 1.74
CA PRO A 37 -10.34 -14.52 2.62
C PRO A 37 -9.99 -14.97 4.05
N VAL A 38 -10.54 -16.08 4.53
CA VAL A 38 -10.27 -16.59 5.88
C VAL A 38 -8.85 -17.16 5.94
N ASN A 39 -8.44 -17.91 4.91
CA ASN A 39 -7.04 -18.32 4.78
C ASN A 39 -6.12 -17.11 4.54
N GLY A 40 -6.57 -16.15 3.73
CA GLY A 40 -5.88 -14.89 3.48
C GLY A 40 -5.55 -14.12 4.76
N GLN A 41 -6.49 -14.05 5.70
CA GLN A 41 -6.28 -13.42 7.00
C GLN A 41 -5.17 -14.11 7.81
N LYS A 42 -5.13 -15.45 7.80
CA LYS A 42 -4.09 -16.22 8.52
C LYS A 42 -2.71 -15.96 7.92
N LEU A 43 -2.61 -16.01 6.59
CA LEU A 43 -1.38 -15.71 5.87
C LEU A 43 -0.93 -14.25 6.08
N PHE A 44 -1.89 -13.32 6.10
CA PHE A 44 -1.64 -11.91 6.38
C PHE A 44 -1.06 -11.71 7.77
N ALA A 45 -1.67 -12.31 8.79
CA ALA A 45 -1.19 -12.24 10.17
C ALA A 45 0.21 -12.84 10.33
N ALA A 46 0.51 -13.94 9.63
CA ALA A 46 1.80 -14.61 9.71
C ALA A 46 2.94 -13.87 8.98
N ASN A 47 2.63 -13.16 7.88
CA ASN A 47 3.66 -12.68 6.95
C ASN A 47 3.60 -11.17 6.67
N CYS A 48 2.40 -10.59 6.57
CA CYS A 48 2.18 -9.24 6.06
C CYS A 48 2.09 -8.21 7.19
N ALA A 49 1.54 -8.62 8.34
CA ALA A 49 1.32 -7.76 9.50
C ALA A 49 2.62 -7.20 10.10
N VAL A 50 3.77 -7.83 9.87
CA VAL A 50 5.07 -7.32 10.33
C VAL A 50 5.42 -5.95 9.72
N CYS A 51 5.00 -5.70 8.47
CA CYS A 51 5.22 -4.40 7.81
C CYS A 51 3.94 -3.55 7.79
N HIS A 52 2.78 -4.17 7.56
CA HIS A 52 1.51 -3.48 7.39
C HIS A 52 0.69 -3.33 8.67
N GLY A 53 1.15 -3.89 9.80
CA GLY A 53 0.41 -3.94 11.05
C GLY A 53 -0.74 -4.96 11.03
N PRO A 54 -1.25 -5.36 12.20
CA PRO A 54 -2.33 -6.34 12.32
C PRO A 54 -3.65 -5.85 11.71
N GLU A 55 -3.87 -4.52 11.72
CA GLU A 55 -5.04 -3.86 11.15
C GLU A 55 -4.82 -3.39 9.70
N GLY A 56 -3.65 -3.67 9.10
CA GLY A 56 -3.34 -3.24 7.74
C GLY A 56 -3.04 -1.75 7.57
N LYS A 57 -2.87 -1.00 8.66
CA LYS A 57 -2.65 0.47 8.63
C LYS A 57 -1.29 0.92 8.08
N GLY A 58 -0.35 0.00 7.85
CA GLY A 58 0.98 0.35 7.37
C GLY A 58 1.90 0.89 8.45
N THR A 59 3.16 1.08 8.10
CA THR A 59 4.15 1.74 8.95
C THR A 59 5.01 2.69 8.11
N PRO A 60 5.05 4.01 8.42
CA PRO A 60 5.88 4.96 7.68
C PRO A 60 7.37 4.60 7.68
N ALA A 61 7.87 4.03 8.78
CA ALA A 61 9.27 3.61 8.91
C ALA A 61 9.71 2.56 7.87
N MET A 62 8.81 1.67 7.46
CA MET A 62 9.08 0.67 6.42
C MET A 62 8.66 1.14 5.02
N GLY A 63 8.06 2.33 4.91
CA GLY A 63 7.36 2.75 3.69
C GLY A 63 6.19 1.84 3.31
N ALA A 64 5.65 1.08 4.27
CA ALA A 64 4.55 0.15 4.03
C ALA A 64 3.22 0.94 4.03
N PRO A 65 2.45 0.95 2.93
CA PRO A 65 1.23 1.75 2.83
C PRO A 65 0.10 1.21 3.72
N ASN A 66 -0.84 2.11 4.04
CA ASN A 66 -2.11 1.76 4.66
C ASN A 66 -3.00 1.02 3.66
N LEU A 67 -3.23 -0.27 3.90
CA LEU A 67 -4.02 -1.16 3.06
C LEU A 67 -5.54 -0.97 3.21
N THR A 68 -6.00 -0.21 4.20
CA THR A 68 -7.43 0.13 4.38
C THR A 68 -7.85 1.36 3.57
N HIS A 69 -6.94 1.95 2.79
CA HIS A 69 -7.19 3.15 1.99
C HIS A 69 -6.79 2.95 0.52
N PRO A 70 -7.57 2.16 -0.25
CA PRO A 70 -7.22 1.73 -1.60
C PRO A 70 -7.07 2.89 -2.60
N ALA A 71 -7.69 4.04 -2.34
CA ALA A 71 -7.58 5.24 -3.17
C ALA A 71 -6.13 5.77 -3.23
N ALA A 72 -5.28 5.45 -2.24
CA ALA A 72 -3.88 5.83 -2.21
C ALA A 72 -2.94 4.79 -2.86
N PHE A 73 -3.46 3.69 -3.41
CA PHE A 73 -2.61 2.65 -3.98
C PHE A 73 -2.03 3.08 -5.32
N ILE A 74 -0.71 3.17 -5.40
CA ILE A 74 0.01 3.57 -6.62
C ILE A 74 0.20 2.44 -7.64
N TYR A 75 -0.06 1.18 -7.25
CA TYR A 75 0.06 0.00 -8.12
C TYR A 75 -1.30 -0.56 -8.56
N GLY A 76 -2.36 0.21 -8.32
CA GLY A 76 -3.75 -0.19 -8.56
C GLY A 76 -4.32 -1.09 -7.46
N SER A 77 -5.65 -1.19 -7.45
CA SER A 77 -6.42 -1.81 -6.39
C SER A 77 -7.36 -2.93 -6.88
N SER A 78 -7.37 -3.27 -8.17
CA SER A 78 -8.13 -4.43 -8.64
C SER A 78 -7.57 -5.74 -8.05
N PHE A 79 -8.40 -6.78 -7.98
CA PHE A 79 -7.97 -8.09 -7.48
C PHE A 79 -6.71 -8.61 -8.20
N ALA A 80 -6.66 -8.50 -9.53
CA ALA A 80 -5.50 -8.89 -10.33
C ALA A 80 -4.24 -8.05 -10.03
N GLN A 81 -4.40 -6.75 -9.78
CA GLN A 81 -3.28 -5.86 -9.41
C GLN A 81 -2.74 -6.15 -8.00
N LEU A 82 -3.63 -6.50 -7.07
CA LEU A 82 -3.25 -6.96 -5.73
C LEU A 82 -2.48 -8.28 -5.83
N GLN A 83 -2.99 -9.26 -6.58
CA GLN A 83 -2.30 -10.52 -6.83
C GLN A 83 -0.92 -10.27 -7.45
N GLN A 84 -0.81 -9.43 -8.47
CA GLN A 84 0.48 -9.11 -9.12
C GLN A 84 1.50 -8.53 -8.12
N THR A 85 1.04 -7.61 -7.27
CA THR A 85 1.85 -6.95 -6.25
C THR A 85 2.33 -7.92 -5.17
N ILE A 86 1.46 -8.83 -4.71
CA ILE A 86 1.81 -9.86 -3.72
C ILE A 86 2.72 -10.92 -4.36
N ARG A 87 2.40 -11.35 -5.58
CA ARG A 87 3.11 -12.40 -6.30
C ARG A 87 4.57 -12.04 -6.53
N TYR A 88 4.82 -10.85 -7.09
CA TYR A 88 6.15 -10.45 -7.55
C TYR A 88 6.81 -9.34 -6.74
N GLY A 89 6.14 -8.84 -5.71
CA GLY A 89 6.66 -7.75 -4.90
C GLY A 89 6.72 -6.41 -5.65
N ARG A 90 7.29 -5.40 -4.99
CA ARG A 90 7.48 -4.04 -5.51
C ARG A 90 8.75 -3.42 -4.96
N GLN A 91 9.48 -2.72 -5.84
CA GLN A 91 10.70 -1.95 -5.54
C GLN A 91 10.59 -0.56 -6.17
N GLY A 92 9.61 0.22 -5.70
CA GLY A 92 9.49 1.63 -6.09
C GLY A 92 10.66 2.43 -5.51
N VAL A 93 11.24 3.32 -6.32
CA VAL A 93 12.34 4.18 -5.92
C VAL A 93 11.92 5.63 -6.14
N MET A 94 12.01 6.44 -5.10
CA MET A 94 12.02 7.90 -5.24
C MET A 94 13.48 8.35 -5.28
N PRO A 95 14.01 8.79 -6.45
CA PRO A 95 15.40 9.19 -6.55
C PRO A 95 15.73 10.39 -5.65
N ALA A 96 16.94 10.40 -5.10
CA ALA A 96 17.42 11.55 -4.33
C ALA A 96 17.50 12.79 -5.23
N GLN A 97 16.87 13.89 -4.78
CA GLN A 97 16.79 15.13 -5.57
C GLN A 97 17.93 16.11 -5.28
N GLU A 98 18.68 15.92 -4.20
CA GLU A 98 19.79 16.81 -3.81
C GLU A 98 20.80 17.00 -4.95
N GLN A 99 21.25 15.91 -5.57
CA GLN A 99 22.23 15.93 -6.66
C GLN A 99 21.71 16.59 -7.94
N LEU A 100 20.38 16.64 -8.11
CA LEU A 100 19.73 17.17 -9.31
C LEU A 100 19.35 18.66 -9.16
N GLN A 101 18.98 19.07 -7.96
CA GLN A 101 18.34 20.37 -7.73
C GLN A 101 19.04 21.25 -6.68
N GLY A 102 19.88 20.67 -5.82
CA GLY A 102 20.48 21.36 -4.69
C GLY A 102 19.52 21.56 -3.51
N ASN A 103 20.08 21.81 -2.32
CA ASN A 103 19.33 21.81 -1.06
C ASN A 103 18.24 22.90 -0.99
N ASP A 104 18.50 24.10 -1.47
CA ASP A 104 17.52 25.20 -1.41
C ASP A 104 16.24 24.89 -2.18
N LYS A 105 16.36 24.32 -3.39
CA LYS A 105 15.21 23.93 -4.21
C LYS A 105 14.47 22.74 -3.61
N VAL A 106 15.18 21.75 -3.10
CA VAL A 106 14.58 20.61 -2.40
C VAL A 106 13.77 21.08 -1.19
N HIS A 107 14.28 22.07 -0.44
CA HIS A 107 13.58 22.63 0.70
C HIS A 107 12.28 23.35 0.30
N LEU A 108 12.31 24.15 -0.78
CA LEU A 108 11.11 24.79 -1.32
C LEU A 108 10.09 23.78 -1.84
N LEU A 109 10.54 22.73 -2.53
CA LEU A 109 9.67 21.65 -2.99
C LEU A 109 9.05 20.87 -1.83
N ALA A 110 9.81 20.61 -0.77
CA ALA A 110 9.29 19.98 0.44
C ALA A 110 8.19 20.84 1.09
N ALA A 111 8.39 22.16 1.18
CA ALA A 111 7.37 23.10 1.66
C ALA A 111 6.11 23.09 0.77
N TYR A 112 6.29 23.06 -0.56
CA TYR A 112 5.17 22.98 -1.49
C TYR A 112 4.37 21.67 -1.33
N VAL A 113 5.04 20.51 -1.32
CA VAL A 113 4.37 19.21 -1.12
C VAL A 113 3.64 19.16 0.23
N TYR A 114 4.22 19.75 1.29
CA TYR A 114 3.55 19.88 2.57
C TYR A 114 2.28 20.72 2.48
N SER A 115 2.34 21.86 1.79
CA SER A 115 1.17 22.74 1.59
C SER A 115 0.01 22.08 0.85
N LEU A 116 0.28 21.13 -0.07
CA LEU A 116 -0.76 20.43 -0.83
C LEU A 116 -1.74 19.65 0.05
N SER A 117 -1.30 19.23 1.24
CA SER A 117 -2.16 18.52 2.21
C SER A 117 -2.63 19.41 3.39
N HIS A 118 -2.26 20.68 3.40
CA HIS A 118 -2.53 21.63 4.50
C HIS A 118 -3.11 22.99 4.05
N GLY A 119 -3.52 23.12 2.79
CA GLY A 119 -4.12 24.35 2.23
C GLY A 119 -5.57 24.58 2.64
N ASP A 120 -5.92 25.85 2.91
CA ASP A 120 -7.20 26.43 3.40
C ASP A 120 -7.59 26.23 4.88
N LYS A 121 -6.64 26.28 5.82
CA LYS A 121 -6.96 26.53 7.26
C LYS A 121 -6.48 27.87 7.82
N GLN A 122 -5.84 28.71 7.00
CA GLN A 122 -5.20 29.94 7.46
C GLN A 122 -5.84 31.23 6.91
N ALA A 123 -6.92 31.13 6.14
CA ALA A 123 -7.60 32.29 5.55
C ALA A 123 -8.76 32.87 6.39
N ASP A 124 -9.19 32.21 7.47
CA ASP A 124 -10.36 32.60 8.27
C ASP A 124 -10.01 33.06 9.70
N ALA A 125 -8.74 33.40 9.96
CA ALA A 125 -8.30 33.88 11.27
C ALA A 125 -7.66 35.27 11.15
N GLU A 126 -8.44 36.27 10.76
CA GLU A 126 -8.19 37.68 11.09
C GLU A 126 -9.49 38.50 11.14
#